data_AF-A0A3D2MJ12-F1
#
_entry.id   AF-A0A3D2MJ12-F1
#
_cell.length_a   1.000
_cell.length_b   1.000
_cell.length_c   1.000
_cell.angle_alpha   90.00
_cell.angle_beta   90.00
_cell.angle_gamma   90.00
#
_symmetry.space_group_name_H-M   'P 1'
#
loop_
_entity.id
_entity.type
_entity.pdbx_description
1 polymer ?
#
loop_
_entity_poly.entity_id
_entity_poly.type
_entity_poly.pdbx_seq_one_letter_code
_entity_poly.pdbx_strand_id
1 'polypeptide(L)'
;MPHQAPLGYKHENKKLVVDPLTKDVVIRIFNLYYEGMSYQKISTLFNKEKVLGKTNWRDSTITAILSNEIYKGDFVHGKRGKNPTYYTDVVEPLVSKELWEECQAQKKKNSKNYVRTLTYLFLQKIRCPHCNRILGGKATTKKNGNIYYYYKCKDCKILIKEKTIEEYFDSFIDELVEYDSIVNQFFLPMIKQRFDEPKEALQSEIYKQNDKLDRIKKAYINGVFTLEEYNDERKIVENNIDKLQKDLYSANDSETICFTPQDILLKRDIDYINKVKLKDEYDKRTKTWKNYTREEKSNIIMRYIEDIKLCNIGSEVFVEKINFRKSICEPWYDLWDNGYIDIKTPAVFGNVVGTIRMSNYLNEEEVSQLIMRLRQYYDVGYQEAIYYVDKQVFYFNFITDSKAIIRIFPLEDYCKIDPNIKMKEYKYGIIYIREKDEFQMVDVDSAFDYIPDETNDKIIYMKNPIESTIGVKPVNPDWFKDE
;
A
#
# COMPACT_ATOMS: atom_id res chain seq x y z
N MET A 1 -24.28 -5.51 41.72
CA MET A 1 -25.29 -4.94 40.79
C MET A 1 -25.22 -3.42 40.83
N PRO A 2 -25.57 -2.71 39.75
CA PRO A 2 -25.52 -1.25 39.73
C PRO A 2 -26.49 -0.66 40.75
N HIS A 3 -26.11 0.47 41.36
CA HIS A 3 -26.90 1.15 42.40
C HIS A 3 -28.19 1.77 41.86
N GLN A 4 -28.17 2.22 40.60
CA GLN A 4 -29.35 2.69 39.88
C GLN A 4 -29.65 1.70 38.75
N ALA A 5 -30.92 1.32 38.61
CA ALA A 5 -31.36 0.46 37.53
C ALA A 5 -31.14 1.18 36.17
N PRO A 6 -30.39 0.57 35.23
CA PRO A 6 -30.27 1.09 33.88
C PRO A 6 -31.64 1.13 33.18
N LEU A 7 -31.83 2.06 32.24
CA LEU A 7 -33.05 2.12 31.42
C LEU A 7 -33.30 0.75 30.76
N GLY A 8 -34.55 0.26 30.75
CA GLY A 8 -34.90 -1.08 30.28
C GLY A 8 -34.95 -2.16 31.37
N TYR A 9 -34.49 -1.83 32.59
CA TYR A 9 -34.54 -2.70 33.76
C TYR A 9 -35.15 -1.99 34.97
N LYS A 10 -35.67 -2.77 35.92
CA LYS A 10 -36.12 -2.32 37.24
C LYS A 10 -35.53 -3.20 38.34
N HIS A 11 -35.49 -2.69 39.57
CA HIS A 11 -35.13 -3.51 40.71
C HIS A 11 -36.35 -4.25 41.27
N GLU A 12 -36.23 -5.56 41.40
CA GLU A 12 -37.22 -6.41 42.03
C GLU A 12 -36.49 -7.40 42.94
N ASN A 13 -36.81 -7.41 44.24
CA ASN A 13 -36.15 -8.26 45.24
C ASN A 13 -34.61 -8.20 45.22
N LYS A 14 -34.06 -6.97 45.12
CA LYS A 14 -32.62 -6.68 45.00
C LYS A 14 -31.96 -7.23 43.73
N LYS A 15 -32.70 -7.82 42.79
CA LYS A 15 -32.23 -8.23 41.46
C LYS A 15 -32.65 -7.21 40.40
N LEU A 16 -31.93 -7.18 39.28
CA LEU A 16 -32.37 -6.47 38.09
C LEU A 16 -33.23 -7.41 37.26
N VAL A 17 -34.43 -6.97 36.92
CA VAL A 17 -35.35 -7.67 36.03
C VAL A 17 -35.75 -6.73 34.90
N VAL A 18 -36.10 -7.30 33.75
CA VAL A 18 -36.54 -6.53 32.57
C VAL A 18 -37.74 -5.65 32.95
N ASP A 19 -37.71 -4.39 32.54
CA ASP A 19 -38.85 -3.49 32.66
C ASP A 19 -39.64 -3.46 31.33
N PRO A 20 -40.84 -4.06 31.28
CA PRO A 20 -41.65 -4.11 30.06
C PRO A 20 -41.99 -2.73 29.49
N LEU A 21 -42.02 -1.67 30.30
CA LEU A 21 -42.39 -0.33 29.86
C LEU A 21 -41.26 0.40 29.12
N THR A 22 -40.00 0.03 29.40
CA THR A 22 -38.84 0.77 28.90
C THR A 22 -37.88 -0.08 28.07
N LYS A 23 -38.02 -1.40 28.07
CA LYS A 23 -37.13 -2.32 27.33
C LYS A 23 -37.07 -2.03 25.82
N ASP A 24 -38.21 -1.73 25.20
CA ASP A 24 -38.30 -1.56 23.75
C ASP A 24 -37.57 -0.30 23.27
N VAL A 25 -37.42 0.70 24.16
CA VAL A 25 -36.64 1.90 23.88
C VAL A 25 -35.16 1.56 23.71
N VAL A 26 -34.63 0.68 24.55
CA VAL A 26 -33.23 0.23 24.48
C VAL A 26 -33.00 -0.58 23.22
N ILE A 27 -33.87 -1.56 22.93
CA ILE A 27 -33.79 -2.40 21.73
C ILE A 27 -33.79 -1.52 20.48
N ARG A 28 -34.69 -0.53 20.43
CA ARG A 28 -34.77 0.42 19.32
C ARG A 28 -33.50 1.25 19.16
N ILE A 29 -32.84 1.66 20.24
CA ILE A 29 -31.55 2.38 20.16
C ILE A 29 -30.47 1.52 19.50
N PHE A 30 -30.36 0.24 19.88
CA PHE A 30 -29.38 -0.68 19.29
C PHE A 30 -29.67 -0.91 17.80
N ASN A 31 -30.93 -1.16 17.43
CA ASN A 31 -31.32 -1.37 16.03
C ASN A 31 -31.08 -0.13 15.15
N LEU A 32 -31.49 1.07 15.59
CA LEU A 32 -31.25 2.30 14.83
C LEU A 32 -29.76 2.60 14.64
N TYR A 33 -28.94 2.26 15.63
CA TYR A 33 -27.50 2.43 15.53
C TYR A 33 -26.89 1.42 14.54
N TYR A 34 -27.30 0.16 14.64
CA TYR A 34 -26.91 -0.91 13.72
C TYR A 34 -27.26 -0.56 12.26
N GLU A 35 -28.45 0.01 12.03
CA GLU A 35 -28.92 0.55 10.75
C GLU A 35 -28.13 1.78 10.24
N GLY A 36 -27.14 2.27 11.00
CA GLY A 36 -26.22 3.33 10.58
C GLY A 36 -26.58 4.74 11.05
N MET A 37 -27.57 4.91 11.94
CA MET A 37 -27.83 6.23 12.52
C MET A 37 -26.74 6.65 13.51
N SER A 38 -26.33 7.91 13.44
CA SER A 38 -25.39 8.47 14.43
C SER A 38 -26.08 8.74 15.78
N TYR A 39 -25.31 8.81 16.86
CA TYR A 39 -25.83 9.11 18.21
C TYR A 39 -26.66 10.40 18.22
N GLN A 40 -26.21 11.42 17.48
CA GLN A 40 -26.91 12.70 17.36
C GLN A 40 -28.25 12.52 16.64
N LYS A 41 -28.28 11.81 15.50
CA LYS A 41 -29.53 11.55 14.76
C LYS A 41 -30.55 10.80 15.62
N ILE A 42 -30.12 9.78 16.36
CA ILE A 42 -30.97 9.02 17.29
C ILE A 42 -31.52 9.95 18.38
N SER A 43 -30.67 10.78 19.00
CA SER A 43 -31.12 11.72 20.04
C SER A 43 -32.13 12.75 19.52
N THR A 44 -31.90 13.29 18.31
CA THR A 44 -32.82 14.24 17.66
C THR A 44 -34.16 13.59 17.34
N LEU A 45 -34.14 12.35 16.82
CA LEU A 45 -35.35 11.57 16.54
C LEU A 45 -36.16 11.34 17.82
N PHE A 46 -35.51 10.89 18.90
CA PHE A 46 -36.17 10.59 20.17
C PHE A 46 -36.75 11.85 20.83
N ASN A 47 -36.08 13.00 20.70
CA ASN A 47 -36.60 14.29 21.15
C ASN A 47 -37.82 14.75 20.34
N LYS A 48 -37.80 14.53 19.02
CA LYS A 48 -38.92 14.86 18.13
C LYS A 48 -40.15 14.02 18.45
N GLU A 49 -39.96 12.72 18.70
CA GLU A 49 -41.02 11.77 19.05
C GLU A 49 -41.46 11.83 20.52
N LYS A 50 -40.75 12.60 21.35
CA LYS A 50 -40.97 12.68 22.80
C LYS A 50 -40.96 11.30 23.48
N VAL A 51 -40.00 10.45 23.11
CA VAL A 51 -39.86 9.09 23.65
C VAL A 51 -39.72 9.15 25.18
N LEU A 52 -40.55 8.37 25.90
CA LEU A 52 -40.72 8.42 27.36
C LEU A 52 -41.22 9.77 27.91
N GLY A 53 -41.91 10.56 27.09
CA GLY A 53 -42.41 11.89 27.46
C GLY A 53 -41.30 12.94 27.60
N LYS A 54 -40.09 12.68 27.08
CA LYS A 54 -38.89 13.51 27.27
C LYS A 54 -38.44 14.15 25.96
N THR A 55 -37.94 15.38 26.06
CA THR A 55 -37.36 16.17 24.95
C THR A 55 -35.88 16.50 25.16
N ASN A 56 -35.22 15.82 26.10
CA ASN A 56 -33.85 16.09 26.51
C ASN A 56 -32.90 14.89 26.31
N TRP A 57 -33.19 14.00 25.37
CA TRP A 57 -32.24 13.00 24.91
C TRP A 57 -30.98 13.66 24.36
N ARG A 58 -29.83 13.23 24.86
CA ARG A 58 -28.50 13.67 24.41
C ARG A 58 -27.78 12.52 23.73
N ASP A 59 -26.91 12.84 22.78
CA ASP A 59 -26.00 11.90 22.13
C ASP A 59 -25.14 11.10 23.14
N SER A 60 -24.71 11.76 24.23
CA SER A 60 -23.99 11.14 25.35
C SER A 60 -24.82 10.07 26.06
N THR A 61 -26.13 10.26 26.19
CA THR A 61 -27.06 9.25 26.74
C THR A 61 -27.13 8.03 25.83
N ILE A 62 -27.28 8.24 24.52
CA ILE A 62 -27.30 7.16 23.52
C ILE A 62 -25.97 6.39 23.56
N THR A 63 -24.85 7.10 23.61
CA THR A 63 -23.51 6.52 23.71
C THR A 63 -23.35 5.68 24.97
N ALA A 64 -23.82 6.17 26.11
CA ALA A 64 -23.76 5.45 27.39
C ALA A 64 -24.56 4.14 27.36
N ILE A 65 -25.74 4.14 26.74
CA ILE A 65 -26.59 2.95 26.56
C ILE A 65 -25.87 1.92 25.67
N LEU A 66 -25.43 2.33 24.48
CA LEU A 66 -24.74 1.45 23.53
C LEU A 66 -23.43 0.88 24.09
N SER A 67 -22.80 1.54 25.07
CA SER A 67 -21.51 1.11 25.65
C SER A 67 -21.64 0.29 26.93
N ASN A 68 -22.86 0.03 27.40
CA ASN A 68 -23.10 -0.66 28.65
C ASN A 68 -23.30 -2.16 28.39
N GLU A 69 -22.44 -2.98 28.99
CA GLU A 69 -22.43 -4.43 28.83
C GLU A 69 -23.66 -5.11 29.46
N ILE A 70 -24.37 -4.42 30.36
CA ILE A 70 -25.58 -4.95 31.03
C ILE A 70 -26.69 -5.31 30.04
N TYR A 71 -26.68 -4.70 28.85
CA TYR A 71 -27.69 -4.96 27.83
C TYR A 71 -27.48 -6.28 27.10
N LYS A 72 -26.26 -6.81 27.10
CA LYS A 72 -25.94 -8.18 26.64
C LYS A 72 -25.87 -9.21 27.78
N GLY A 73 -26.34 -8.83 28.98
CA GLY A 73 -26.41 -9.69 30.16
C GLY A 73 -25.22 -9.56 31.13
N ASP A 74 -24.15 -8.87 30.78
CA ASP A 74 -22.90 -8.86 31.57
C ASP A 74 -22.78 -7.64 32.50
N PHE A 75 -22.11 -7.79 33.63
CA PHE A 75 -21.86 -6.68 34.57
C PHE A 75 -20.37 -6.46 34.82
N VAL A 76 -19.93 -5.21 34.71
CA VAL A 76 -18.55 -4.81 35.01
C VAL A 76 -18.52 -3.94 36.27
N HIS A 77 -17.95 -4.46 37.36
CA HIS A 77 -17.73 -3.70 38.58
C HIS A 77 -16.40 -2.95 38.53
N GLY A 78 -16.36 -1.72 39.03
CA GLY A 78 -15.12 -0.95 39.10
C GLY A 78 -14.55 -0.52 37.75
N LYS A 79 -15.39 -0.34 36.70
CA LYS A 79 -14.97 0.01 35.32
C LYS A 79 -14.05 1.23 35.20
N ARG A 80 -14.05 2.13 36.19
CA ARG A 80 -13.18 3.33 36.25
C ARG A 80 -11.94 3.18 37.14
N GLY A 81 -11.79 2.04 37.82
CA GLY A 81 -10.67 1.73 38.70
C GLY A 81 -9.54 0.98 37.99
N LYS A 82 -8.44 0.70 38.71
CA LYS A 82 -7.28 -0.02 38.16
C LYS A 82 -7.56 -1.49 37.86
N ASN A 83 -8.47 -2.12 38.61
CA ASN A 83 -8.77 -3.56 38.52
C ASN A 83 -10.29 -3.79 38.34
N PRO A 84 -10.83 -3.75 37.12
CA PRO A 84 -12.23 -4.05 36.87
C PRO A 84 -12.53 -5.55 37.07
N THR A 85 -13.68 -5.88 37.65
CA THR A 85 -14.16 -7.26 37.82
C THR A 85 -15.31 -7.52 36.87
N TYR A 86 -15.23 -8.61 36.11
CA TYR A 86 -16.22 -9.00 35.11
C TYR A 86 -17.11 -10.13 35.63
N TYR A 87 -18.42 -9.98 35.42
CA TYR A 87 -19.43 -10.97 35.74
C TYR A 87 -20.26 -11.21 34.48
N THR A 88 -20.35 -12.45 34.01
CA THR A 88 -21.11 -12.82 32.81
C THR A 88 -22.53 -13.26 33.15
N ASP A 89 -23.49 -13.01 32.25
CA ASP A 89 -24.87 -13.52 32.31
C ASP A 89 -25.58 -13.25 33.67
N VAL A 90 -25.44 -12.03 34.17
CA VAL A 90 -25.95 -11.56 35.47
C VAL A 90 -27.44 -11.18 35.40
N VAL A 91 -27.91 -10.78 34.23
CA VAL A 91 -29.30 -10.36 33.98
C VAL A 91 -29.79 -10.93 32.65
N GLU A 92 -31.11 -11.03 32.50
CA GLU A 92 -31.74 -11.35 31.22
C GLU A 92 -31.37 -10.26 30.18
N PRO A 93 -30.69 -10.61 29.07
CA PRO A 93 -30.21 -9.64 28.10
C PRO A 93 -31.38 -9.00 27.32
N LEU A 94 -31.27 -7.69 27.04
CA LEU A 94 -32.21 -6.99 26.15
C LEU A 94 -31.79 -7.06 24.68
N VAL A 95 -30.51 -7.27 24.41
CA VAL A 95 -29.95 -7.44 23.06
C VAL A 95 -29.03 -8.64 23.02
N SER A 96 -28.89 -9.26 21.85
CA SER A 96 -27.99 -10.39 21.67
C SER A 96 -26.52 -9.95 21.82
N LYS A 97 -25.64 -10.90 22.17
CA LYS A 97 -24.20 -10.63 22.29
C LYS A 97 -23.62 -10.18 20.96
N GLU A 98 -24.10 -10.77 19.86
CA GLU A 98 -23.71 -10.47 18.48
C GLU A 98 -24.07 -9.02 18.12
N LEU A 99 -25.33 -8.61 18.30
CA LEU A 99 -25.77 -7.25 17.99
C LEU A 99 -25.00 -6.19 18.80
N TRP A 100 -24.72 -6.50 20.07
CA TRP A 100 -23.94 -5.61 20.93
C TRP A 100 -22.49 -5.47 20.45
N GLU A 101 -21.87 -6.59 20.04
CA GLU A 101 -20.50 -6.63 19.51
C GLU A 101 -20.39 -5.92 18.16
N GLU A 102 -21.36 -6.10 17.26
CA GLU A 102 -21.46 -5.37 16.00
C GLU A 102 -21.56 -3.85 16.24
N CYS A 103 -22.39 -3.43 17.20
CA CYS A 103 -22.47 -2.03 17.60
C CYS A 103 -21.13 -1.51 18.16
N GLN A 104 -20.37 -2.31 18.93
CA GLN A 104 -19.02 -1.89 19.36
C GLN A 104 -18.03 -1.79 18.20
N ALA A 105 -18.10 -2.71 17.23
CA ALA A 105 -17.28 -2.67 16.04
C ALA A 105 -17.59 -1.43 15.18
N GLN A 106 -18.87 -1.13 14.98
CA GLN A 106 -19.34 0.06 14.28
C GLN A 106 -18.96 1.35 15.02
N LYS A 107 -19.01 1.35 16.35
CA LYS A 107 -18.49 2.45 17.17
C LYS A 107 -17.00 2.68 16.97
N LYS A 108 -16.18 1.63 16.92
CA LYS A 108 -14.74 1.76 16.60
C LYS A 108 -14.53 2.33 15.20
N LYS A 109 -15.31 1.88 14.19
CA LYS A 109 -15.30 2.44 12.83
C LYS A 109 -15.69 3.92 12.81
N ASN A 110 -16.77 4.29 13.52
CA ASN A 110 -17.30 5.65 13.55
C ASN A 110 -16.49 6.63 14.42
N SER A 111 -15.82 6.15 15.47
CA SER A 111 -14.96 6.97 16.37
C SER A 111 -13.72 7.54 15.69
N LYS A 112 -13.40 7.07 14.47
CA LYS A 112 -12.31 7.58 13.65
C LYS A 112 -12.72 8.72 12.71
N ASN A 113 -14.00 9.10 12.65
CA ASN A 113 -14.51 10.03 11.63
C ASN A 113 -14.51 11.50 12.10
N TYR A 114 -13.36 12.03 12.55
CA TYR A 114 -13.06 13.42 12.21
C TYR A 114 -12.65 13.42 10.74
N VAL A 115 -13.63 13.58 9.85
CA VAL A 115 -13.36 13.75 8.43
C VAL A 115 -12.83 15.16 8.25
N ARG A 116 -11.52 15.28 8.01
CA ARG A 116 -10.93 16.55 7.58
C ARG A 116 -11.55 16.91 6.24
N THR A 117 -12.08 18.13 6.12
CA THR A 117 -12.57 18.65 4.85
C THR A 117 -11.47 18.91 3.83
N LEU A 118 -10.21 18.96 4.29
CA LEU A 118 -9.04 19.25 3.47
C LEU A 118 -8.00 18.15 3.60
N THR A 119 -7.48 17.71 2.46
CA THR A 119 -6.33 16.82 2.36
C THR A 119 -5.05 17.62 2.51
N TYR A 120 -4.19 17.24 3.45
CA TYR A 120 -2.88 17.85 3.66
C TYR A 120 -1.82 16.84 3.25
N LEU A 121 -1.00 17.16 2.24
CA LEU A 121 -0.05 16.23 1.63
C LEU A 121 0.91 15.61 2.65
N PHE A 122 1.43 16.44 3.56
CA PHE A 122 2.50 16.07 4.51
C PHE A 122 2.00 15.95 5.95
N LEU A 123 0.71 15.70 6.13
CA LEU A 123 0.11 15.54 7.45
C LEU A 123 0.86 14.48 8.25
N GLN A 124 1.17 14.75 9.53
CA GLN A 124 1.91 13.83 10.40
C GLN A 124 3.35 13.50 9.99
N LYS A 125 3.88 14.08 8.91
CA LYS A 125 5.26 13.83 8.45
C LYS A 125 6.25 14.87 8.94
N ILE A 126 5.85 16.11 9.14
CA ILE A 126 6.80 17.22 9.36
C ILE A 126 7.14 17.36 10.85
N ARG A 127 8.44 17.39 11.16
CA ARG A 127 8.99 17.53 12.51
C ARG A 127 9.48 18.96 12.77
N CYS A 128 9.13 19.50 13.94
CA CYS A 128 9.58 20.82 14.38
C CYS A 128 11.09 20.81 14.68
N PRO A 129 11.88 21.76 14.16
CA PRO A 129 13.32 21.84 14.41
C PRO A 129 13.67 22.14 15.87
N HIS A 130 12.75 22.76 16.64
CA HIS A 130 13.00 23.13 18.03
C HIS A 130 12.53 22.11 19.05
N CYS A 131 11.33 21.54 18.86
CA CYS A 131 10.71 20.65 19.86
C CYS A 131 10.44 19.23 19.35
N ASN A 132 10.81 18.92 18.10
CA ASN A 132 10.61 17.63 17.43
C ASN A 132 9.16 17.11 17.37
N ARG A 133 8.17 17.92 17.80
CA ARG A 133 6.75 17.60 17.67
C ARG A 133 6.31 17.72 16.22
N ILE A 134 5.30 16.93 15.87
CA ILE A 134 4.67 16.94 14.56
C ILE A 134 3.94 18.27 14.35
N LEU A 135 4.10 18.88 13.18
CA LEU A 135 3.37 20.10 12.81
C LEU A 135 1.93 19.76 12.42
N GLY A 136 0.98 20.59 12.86
CA GLY A 136 -0.42 20.51 12.47
C GLY A 136 -0.69 21.23 11.15
N GLY A 137 -1.62 20.71 10.34
CA GLY A 137 -2.07 21.37 9.13
C GLY A 137 -2.87 22.64 9.43
N LYS A 138 -2.63 23.69 8.65
CA LYS A 138 -3.38 24.94 8.64
C LYS A 138 -3.62 25.35 7.18
N ALA A 139 -4.86 25.62 6.81
CA ALA A 139 -5.19 26.17 5.51
C ALA A 139 -5.79 27.57 5.62
N THR A 140 -5.57 28.39 4.60
CA THR A 140 -6.24 29.69 4.46
C THR A 140 -6.86 29.80 3.07
N THR A 141 -8.13 30.17 3.00
CA THR A 141 -8.85 30.37 1.74
C THR A 141 -8.89 31.86 1.41
N LYS A 142 -8.44 32.25 0.22
CA LYS A 142 -8.58 33.63 -0.27
C LYS A 142 -9.98 33.87 -0.82
N LYS A 143 -10.35 35.14 -1.00
CA LYS A 143 -11.65 35.56 -1.57
C LYS A 143 -11.94 34.96 -2.95
N ASN A 144 -10.91 34.61 -3.72
CA ASN A 144 -11.02 33.98 -5.03
C ASN A 144 -11.20 32.45 -4.98
N GLY A 145 -11.38 31.86 -3.80
CA GLY A 145 -11.56 30.41 -3.61
C GLY A 145 -10.26 29.61 -3.50
N ASN A 146 -9.09 30.20 -3.81
CA ASN A 146 -7.81 29.47 -3.73
C ASN A 146 -7.45 29.16 -2.28
N ILE A 147 -7.11 27.89 -2.03
CA ILE A 147 -6.70 27.37 -0.72
C ILE A 147 -5.17 27.31 -0.67
N TYR A 148 -4.60 27.87 0.39
CA TYR A 148 -3.16 27.83 0.67
C TYR A 148 -2.90 26.99 1.90
N TYR A 149 -1.98 26.02 1.78
CA TYR A 149 -1.65 25.06 2.83
C TYR A 149 -0.36 25.44 3.55
N TYR A 150 -0.40 25.28 4.87
CA TYR A 150 0.70 25.55 5.79
C TYR A 150 0.75 24.46 6.85
N TYR A 151 1.91 24.34 7.47
CA TYR A 151 2.13 23.46 8.62
C TYR A 151 2.66 24.29 9.77
N LYS A 152 2.04 24.15 10.95
CA LYS A 152 2.33 24.97 12.12
C LYS A 152 2.66 24.13 13.34
N CYS A 153 3.74 24.49 14.04
CA CYS A 153 4.02 23.94 15.36
C CYS A 153 3.11 24.63 16.39
N LYS A 154 2.40 23.85 17.20
CA LYS A 154 1.50 24.38 18.24
C LYS A 154 2.26 25.19 19.29
N ASP A 155 3.45 24.73 19.68
CA ASP A 155 4.21 25.28 20.80
C ASP A 155 5.19 26.34 20.34
N CYS A 156 6.10 26.00 19.42
CA CYS A 156 7.14 26.90 18.94
C CYS A 156 6.64 27.94 17.92
N LYS A 157 5.37 27.87 17.51
CA LYS A 157 4.70 28.78 16.55
C LYS A 157 5.33 28.88 15.16
N ILE A 158 6.37 28.11 14.87
CA ILE A 158 6.95 27.90 13.53
C ILE A 158 5.85 27.62 12.52
N LEU A 159 5.97 28.23 11.34
CA LEU A 159 5.07 28.07 10.22
C LEU A 159 5.90 27.82 8.95
N ILE A 160 5.60 26.76 8.22
CA ILE A 160 6.17 26.50 6.89
C ILE A 160 5.04 26.41 5.86
N LYS A 161 5.27 26.95 4.66
CA LYS A 161 4.35 26.85 3.52
C LYS A 161 4.49 25.45 2.90
N GLU A 162 3.38 24.84 2.49
CA GLU A 162 3.44 23.55 1.79
C GLU A 162 4.29 23.63 0.52
N LYS A 163 4.21 24.75 -0.21
CA LYS A 163 5.00 24.98 -1.43
C LYS A 163 6.51 24.84 -1.22
N THR A 164 7.04 25.31 -0.08
CA THR A 164 8.48 25.19 0.24
C THR A 164 8.89 23.73 0.39
N ILE A 165 7.97 22.87 0.82
CA ILE A 165 8.20 21.43 0.91
C ILE A 165 8.11 20.82 -0.50
N GLU A 166 7.08 21.17 -1.28
CA GLU A 166 6.93 20.69 -2.66
C GLU A 166 8.14 21.02 -3.53
N GLU A 167 8.69 22.23 -3.42
CA GLU A 167 9.91 22.67 -4.15
C GLU A 167 11.13 21.78 -3.81
N TYR A 168 11.21 21.21 -2.61
CA TYR A 168 12.24 20.23 -2.25
C TYR A 168 11.98 18.86 -2.90
N PHE A 169 10.71 18.45 -2.96
CA PHE A 169 10.29 17.19 -3.60
C PHE A 169 10.50 17.20 -5.12
N ASP A 170 10.39 18.36 -5.78
CA ASP A 170 10.54 18.48 -7.25
C ASP A 170 11.86 17.87 -7.76
N SER A 171 12.89 17.79 -6.93
CA SER A 171 14.17 17.17 -7.28
C SER A 171 14.15 15.65 -7.46
N PHE A 172 13.23 14.92 -6.82
CA PHE A 172 13.18 13.46 -6.83
C PHE A 172 11.77 12.87 -6.98
N ILE A 173 10.72 13.70 -7.08
CA ILE A 173 9.33 13.21 -7.05
C ILE A 173 9.00 12.27 -8.20
N ASP A 174 9.57 12.52 -9.38
CA ASP A 174 9.37 11.66 -10.55
C ASP A 174 9.92 10.25 -10.32
N GLU A 175 11.07 10.13 -9.63
CA GLU A 175 11.66 8.84 -9.25
C GLU A 175 10.79 8.11 -8.21
N LEU A 176 10.19 8.86 -7.28
CA LEU A 176 9.28 8.28 -6.30
C LEU A 176 7.99 7.75 -6.95
N VAL A 177 7.44 8.47 -7.93
CA VAL A 177 6.24 8.04 -8.68
C VAL A 177 6.55 6.82 -9.55
N GLU A 178 7.70 6.84 -10.23
CA GLU A 178 8.19 5.70 -11.01
C GLU A 178 8.35 4.47 -10.12
N TYR A 179 9.00 4.62 -8.96
CA TYR A 179 9.13 3.54 -8.00
C TYR A 179 7.78 3.05 -7.47
N ASP A 180 6.83 3.93 -7.16
CA ASP A 180 5.49 3.51 -6.72
C ASP A 180 4.77 2.67 -7.78
N SER A 181 4.86 3.07 -9.04
CA SER A 181 4.31 2.32 -10.16
C SER A 181 4.92 0.92 -10.24
N ILE A 182 6.25 0.81 -10.18
CA ILE A 182 6.96 -0.47 -10.20
C ILE A 182 6.62 -1.32 -8.97
N VAL A 183 6.52 -0.74 -7.77
CA VAL A 183 6.15 -1.46 -6.54
C VAL A 183 4.78 -2.11 -6.68
N ASN A 184 3.79 -1.35 -7.13
CA ASN A 184 2.44 -1.89 -7.30
C ASN A 184 2.40 -2.97 -8.39
N GLN A 185 3.20 -2.82 -9.44
CA GLN A 185 3.22 -3.70 -10.60
C GLN A 185 3.99 -5.02 -10.37
N PHE A 186 5.17 -4.97 -9.75
CA PHE A 186 6.07 -6.12 -9.62
C PHE A 186 6.21 -6.61 -8.18
N PHE A 187 6.43 -5.70 -7.23
CA PHE A 187 6.79 -6.08 -5.87
C PHE A 187 5.61 -6.67 -5.10
N LEU A 188 4.39 -6.13 -5.25
CA LEU A 188 3.21 -6.70 -4.58
C LEU A 188 2.94 -8.15 -5.01
N PRO A 189 2.98 -8.50 -6.32
CA PRO A 189 2.96 -9.89 -6.76
C PRO A 189 4.10 -10.74 -6.18
N MET A 190 5.35 -10.26 -6.23
CA MET A 190 6.52 -10.99 -5.70
C MET A 190 6.42 -11.26 -4.20
N ILE A 191 5.88 -10.32 -3.43
CA ILE A 191 5.67 -10.48 -1.99
C ILE A 191 4.57 -11.52 -1.72
N LYS A 192 3.44 -11.46 -2.45
CA LYS A 192 2.38 -12.48 -2.35
C LYS A 192 2.90 -13.89 -2.66
N GLN A 193 3.87 -14.01 -3.57
CA GLN A 193 4.54 -15.27 -3.90
C GLN A 193 5.45 -15.78 -2.77
N ARG A 194 6.22 -14.89 -2.12
CA ARG A 194 7.12 -15.29 -1.03
C ARG A 194 6.39 -15.72 0.24
N PHE A 195 5.16 -15.26 0.44
CA PHE A 195 4.29 -15.75 1.51
C PHE A 195 3.52 -16.99 1.03
N ASP A 196 4.20 -18.14 0.89
CA ASP A 196 3.56 -19.47 0.80
C ASP A 196 3.10 -20.01 2.18
N GLU A 197 3.49 -19.33 3.28
CA GLU A 197 3.03 -19.57 4.66
C GLU A 197 1.50 -19.69 4.84
N PRO A 198 0.64 -18.91 4.13
CA PRO A 198 -0.81 -19.05 4.19
C PRO A 198 -1.29 -20.39 3.64
N LYS A 199 -0.60 -20.99 2.65
CA LYS A 199 -1.04 -22.26 2.04
C LYS A 199 -0.83 -23.43 3.00
N GLU A 200 0.35 -23.51 3.61
CA GLU A 200 0.64 -24.55 4.61
C GLU A 200 -0.27 -24.40 5.84
N ALA A 201 -0.54 -23.17 6.28
CA ALA A 201 -1.47 -22.90 7.37
C ALA A 201 -2.92 -23.28 7.01
N LEU A 202 -3.39 -22.95 5.80
CA LEU A 202 -4.72 -23.32 5.30
C LEU A 202 -4.87 -24.84 5.16
N GLN A 203 -3.87 -25.53 4.62
CA GLN A 203 -3.85 -26.99 4.53
C GLN A 203 -3.86 -27.66 5.91
N SER A 204 -3.06 -27.14 6.85
CA SER A 204 -3.04 -27.60 8.24
C SER A 204 -4.39 -27.41 8.93
N GLU A 205 -5.07 -26.28 8.69
CA GLU A 205 -6.37 -26.02 9.28
C GLU A 205 -7.47 -26.89 8.66
N ILE A 206 -7.45 -27.13 7.34
CA ILE A 206 -8.33 -28.09 6.67
C ILE A 206 -8.15 -29.49 7.28
N TYR A 207 -6.91 -29.91 7.55
CA TYR A 207 -6.64 -31.19 8.20
C TYR A 207 -7.28 -31.28 9.60
N LYS A 208 -7.16 -30.23 10.43
CA LYS A 208 -7.80 -30.19 11.76
C LYS A 208 -9.32 -30.25 11.70
N GLN A 209 -9.94 -29.56 10.74
CA GLN A 209 -11.40 -29.59 10.58
C GLN A 209 -11.88 -30.98 10.14
N ASN A 210 -11.14 -31.67 9.26
CA ASN A 210 -11.43 -33.06 8.89
C ASN A 210 -11.31 -34.01 10.09
N ASP A 211 -10.28 -33.86 10.92
CA ASP A 211 -10.14 -34.65 12.16
C ASP A 211 -11.30 -34.38 13.14
N LYS A 212 -11.79 -33.13 13.23
CA LYS A 212 -12.98 -32.79 14.02
C LYS A 212 -14.24 -33.49 13.49
N LEU A 213 -14.42 -33.55 12.17
CA LEU A 213 -15.55 -34.24 11.52
C LEU A 213 -15.53 -35.74 11.83
N ASP A 214 -14.35 -36.36 11.82
CA ASP A 214 -14.15 -37.77 12.19
C ASP A 214 -14.51 -38.05 13.66
N ARG A 215 -14.19 -37.12 14.58
CA ARG A 215 -14.55 -37.23 15.99
C ARG A 215 -16.05 -37.09 16.20
N ILE A 216 -16.70 -36.14 15.52
CA ILE A 216 -18.17 -35.96 15.56
C ILE A 216 -18.87 -37.24 15.09
N LYS A 217 -18.38 -37.85 14.00
CA LYS A 217 -18.89 -39.12 13.47
C LYS A 217 -18.76 -40.27 14.48
N LYS A 218 -17.60 -40.40 15.14
CA LYS A 218 -17.38 -41.42 16.18
C LYS A 218 -18.27 -41.20 17.41
N ALA A 219 -18.47 -39.95 17.82
CA ALA A 219 -19.34 -39.62 18.96
C ALA A 219 -20.81 -39.99 18.69
N TYR A 220 -21.29 -39.77 17.46
CA TYR A 220 -22.63 -40.21 17.05
C TYR A 220 -22.76 -41.75 17.03
N ILE A 221 -21.77 -42.46 16.47
CA ILE A 221 -21.75 -43.95 16.46
C ILE A 221 -21.80 -44.49 17.90
N ASN A 222 -21.13 -43.82 18.84
CA ASN A 222 -21.11 -44.21 20.24
C ASN A 222 -22.37 -43.77 21.03
N GLY A 223 -23.37 -43.20 20.36
CA GLY A 223 -24.64 -42.79 20.96
C GLY A 223 -24.56 -41.56 21.86
N VAL A 224 -23.48 -40.76 21.75
CA VAL A 224 -23.29 -39.53 22.54
C VAL A 224 -24.11 -38.37 21.95
N PHE A 225 -24.43 -38.43 20.66
CA PHE A 225 -25.24 -37.44 19.94
C PHE A 225 -26.57 -38.01 19.48
N THR A 226 -27.59 -37.17 19.46
CA THR A 226 -28.77 -37.39 18.64
C THR A 226 -28.46 -37.15 17.16
N LEU A 227 -29.30 -37.68 16.26
CA LEU A 227 -29.13 -37.49 14.82
C LEU A 227 -29.21 -36.01 14.42
N GLU A 228 -30.04 -35.23 15.12
CA GLU A 228 -30.22 -33.80 14.87
C GLU A 228 -28.96 -33.01 15.27
N GLU A 229 -28.42 -33.24 16.47
CA GLU A 229 -27.16 -32.64 16.93
C GLU A 229 -25.96 -33.01 16.06
N TYR A 230 -25.89 -34.26 15.61
CA TYR A 230 -24.86 -34.72 14.67
C TYR A 230 -24.92 -33.95 13.34
N ASN A 231 -26.12 -33.78 12.79
CA ASN A 231 -26.30 -33.09 11.52
C ASN A 231 -25.96 -31.60 11.62
N ASP A 232 -26.33 -30.93 12.72
CA ASP A 232 -26.03 -29.52 12.94
C ASP A 232 -24.51 -29.28 13.08
N GLU A 233 -23.83 -30.06 13.92
CA GLU A 233 -22.37 -29.95 14.11
C GLU A 233 -21.59 -30.32 12.84
N ARG A 234 -22.02 -31.36 12.12
CA ARG A 234 -21.42 -31.75 10.84
C ARG A 234 -21.51 -30.61 9.83
N LYS A 235 -22.69 -29.98 9.69
CA LYS A 235 -22.91 -28.91 8.73
C LYS A 235 -22.05 -27.68 9.00
N ILE A 236 -21.81 -27.34 10.27
CA ILE A 236 -20.90 -26.25 10.66
C ILE A 236 -19.47 -26.53 10.20
N VAL A 237 -18.98 -27.76 10.45
CA VAL A 237 -17.61 -28.15 10.08
C VAL A 237 -17.45 -28.26 8.55
N GLU A 238 -18.43 -28.83 7.85
CA GLU A 238 -18.44 -28.90 6.37
C GLU A 238 -18.43 -27.50 5.74
N ASN A 239 -19.22 -26.56 6.23
CA ASN A 239 -19.20 -25.17 5.75
C ASN A 239 -17.84 -24.48 5.96
N ASN A 240 -17.16 -24.78 7.07
CA ASN A 240 -15.82 -24.25 7.32
C ASN A 240 -14.77 -24.86 6.38
N ILE A 241 -14.86 -26.17 6.10
CA ILE A 241 -14.01 -26.85 5.12
C ILE A 241 -14.21 -26.25 3.73
N ASP A 242 -15.45 -26.07 3.29
CA ASP A 242 -15.78 -25.48 1.99
C ASP A 242 -15.22 -24.05 1.85
N LYS A 243 -15.30 -23.25 2.92
CA LYS A 243 -14.73 -21.91 2.94
C LYS A 243 -13.21 -21.94 2.83
N LEU A 244 -12.54 -22.76 3.63
CA LEU A 244 -11.09 -22.92 3.59
C LEU A 244 -10.58 -23.49 2.25
N GLN A 245 -11.34 -24.39 1.63
CA GLN A 245 -11.04 -24.93 0.31
C GLN A 245 -11.20 -23.88 -0.80
N LYS A 246 -12.22 -23.01 -0.73
CA LYS A 246 -12.36 -21.87 -1.64
C LYS A 246 -11.23 -20.87 -1.46
N ASP A 247 -10.83 -20.59 -0.22
CA ASP A 247 -9.69 -19.71 0.08
C ASP A 247 -8.38 -20.32 -0.46
N LEU A 248 -8.16 -21.63 -0.29
CA LEU A 248 -7.01 -22.36 -0.84
C LEU A 248 -7.02 -22.41 -2.38
N TYR A 249 -8.18 -22.61 -2.99
CA TYR A 249 -8.37 -22.59 -4.45
C TYR A 249 -8.07 -21.20 -5.01
N SER A 250 -8.56 -20.13 -4.39
CA SER A 250 -8.24 -18.74 -4.77
C SER A 250 -6.75 -18.41 -4.68
N ALA A 251 -6.01 -19.09 -3.81
CA ALA A 251 -4.57 -18.96 -3.68
C ALA A 251 -3.77 -19.82 -4.70
N ASN A 252 -4.42 -20.78 -5.36
CA ASN A 252 -3.84 -21.68 -6.37
C ASN A 252 -4.21 -21.32 -7.82
N ASP A 253 -5.37 -20.68 -8.05
CA ASP A 253 -5.94 -20.44 -9.39
C ASP A 253 -5.37 -19.22 -10.14
N SER A 254 -4.36 -18.55 -9.56
CA SER A 254 -3.44 -17.79 -10.40
C SER A 254 -2.39 -18.77 -10.93
N GLU A 255 -2.39 -19.06 -12.23
CA GLU A 255 -1.13 -19.26 -12.95
C GLU A 255 -0.22 -18.10 -12.52
N THR A 256 0.65 -18.36 -11.54
CA THR A 256 1.24 -17.25 -10.79
C THR A 256 2.35 -16.71 -11.64
N ILE A 257 2.04 -15.71 -12.49
CA ILE A 257 3.05 -14.96 -13.25
C ILE A 257 4.11 -14.51 -12.24
N CYS A 258 5.27 -15.16 -12.28
CA CYS A 258 6.35 -14.95 -11.33
C CYS A 258 7.21 -13.82 -11.84
N PHE A 259 7.30 -12.72 -11.09
CA PHE A 259 8.17 -11.61 -11.45
C PHE A 259 9.52 -11.76 -10.75
N THR A 260 10.58 -11.44 -11.47
CA THR A 260 11.97 -11.48 -10.97
C THR A 260 12.52 -10.06 -10.77
N PRO A 261 13.59 -9.87 -9.98
CA PRO A 261 14.30 -8.59 -9.93
C PRO A 261 14.75 -8.07 -11.31
N GLN A 262 15.09 -8.98 -12.22
CA GLN A 262 15.47 -8.64 -13.60
C GLN A 262 14.28 -8.08 -14.40
N ASP A 263 13.05 -8.47 -14.09
CA ASP A 263 11.84 -7.92 -14.73
C ASP A 263 11.63 -6.44 -14.39
N ILE A 264 11.98 -6.03 -13.16
CA ILE A 264 11.99 -4.62 -12.76
C ILE A 264 12.99 -3.86 -13.61
N LEU A 265 14.20 -4.41 -13.79
CA LEU A 265 15.25 -3.82 -14.61
C LEU A 265 14.80 -3.60 -16.06
N LEU A 266 14.25 -4.67 -16.64
CA LEU A 266 13.79 -4.71 -18.02
C LEU A 266 12.67 -3.70 -18.25
N LYS A 267 11.66 -3.66 -17.38
CA LYS A 267 10.55 -2.72 -17.52
C LYS A 267 11.00 -1.27 -17.43
N ARG A 268 11.91 -0.94 -16.50
CA ARG A 268 12.49 0.41 -16.41
C ARG A 268 13.18 0.83 -17.71
N ASP A 269 13.89 -0.11 -18.36
CA ASP A 269 14.56 0.16 -19.63
C ASP A 269 13.58 0.27 -20.79
N ILE A 270 12.57 -0.59 -20.86
CA ILE A 270 11.47 -0.48 -21.83
C ILE A 270 10.75 0.88 -21.68
N ASP A 271 10.41 1.30 -20.45
CA ASP A 271 9.73 2.57 -20.21
C ASP A 271 10.59 3.78 -20.59
N TYR A 272 11.89 3.72 -20.32
CA TYR A 272 12.82 4.73 -20.79
C TYR A 272 12.87 4.79 -22.32
N ILE A 273 12.96 3.65 -22.99
CA ILE A 273 12.96 3.59 -24.46
C ILE A 273 11.63 4.12 -25.00
N ASN A 274 10.49 3.71 -24.43
CA ASN A 274 9.16 4.22 -24.77
C ASN A 274 9.07 5.75 -24.63
N LYS A 275 9.61 6.29 -23.54
CA LYS A 275 9.66 7.74 -23.34
C LYS A 275 10.47 8.47 -24.42
N VAL A 276 11.51 7.85 -24.96
CA VAL A 276 12.38 8.42 -26.00
C VAL A 276 11.79 8.24 -27.40
N LYS A 277 11.34 7.02 -27.73
CA LYS A 277 10.89 6.60 -29.08
C LYS A 277 9.40 6.85 -29.32
N LEU A 278 8.57 6.66 -28.31
CA LEU A 278 7.10 6.68 -28.37
C LEU A 278 6.51 7.75 -27.44
N LYS A 279 7.08 8.97 -27.50
CA LYS A 279 6.81 10.06 -26.54
C LYS A 279 5.32 10.35 -26.34
N ASP A 280 4.57 10.46 -27.43
CA ASP A 280 3.14 10.78 -27.39
C ASP A 280 2.30 9.67 -26.72
N GLU A 281 2.62 8.40 -26.98
CA GLU A 281 1.94 7.27 -26.35
C GLU A 281 2.34 7.11 -24.89
N TYR A 282 3.63 7.31 -24.58
CA TYR A 282 4.13 7.31 -23.21
C TYR A 282 3.41 8.36 -22.35
N ASP A 283 3.25 9.58 -22.87
CA ASP A 283 2.59 10.67 -22.15
C ASP A 283 1.07 10.45 -21.98
N LYS A 284 0.42 9.66 -22.85
CA LYS A 284 -0.99 9.26 -22.71
C LYS A 284 -1.18 8.16 -21.67
N ARG A 285 -0.24 7.20 -21.60
CA ARG A 285 -0.35 6.00 -20.76
C ARG A 285 0.28 6.16 -19.38
N THR A 286 1.11 7.18 -19.16
CA THR A 286 1.85 7.35 -17.91
C THR A 286 1.39 8.58 -17.14
N LYS A 287 0.98 8.39 -15.88
CA LYS A 287 0.67 9.51 -14.96
C LYS A 287 1.95 10.11 -14.38
N THR A 288 2.16 11.41 -14.59
CA THR A 288 3.20 12.18 -13.87
C THR A 288 2.68 12.73 -12.56
N TRP A 289 3.56 13.18 -11.65
CA TRP A 289 3.16 13.81 -10.38
C TRP A 289 2.11 14.92 -10.55
N LYS A 290 2.14 15.65 -11.68
CA LYS A 290 1.17 16.72 -11.97
C LYS A 290 -0.24 16.20 -12.26
N ASN A 291 -0.37 14.96 -12.73
CA ASN A 291 -1.65 14.34 -13.07
C ASN A 291 -2.37 13.74 -11.84
N TYR A 292 -1.64 13.46 -10.76
CA TYR A 292 -2.24 12.91 -9.54
C TYR A 292 -3.11 13.92 -8.80
N THR A 293 -4.28 13.45 -8.35
CA THR A 293 -5.12 14.14 -7.38
C THR A 293 -4.38 14.37 -6.08
N ARG A 294 -4.83 15.36 -5.29
CA ARG A 294 -4.22 15.67 -3.99
C ARG A 294 -4.30 14.50 -3.00
N GLU A 295 -5.33 13.67 -3.10
CA GLU A 295 -5.48 12.46 -2.29
C GLU A 295 -4.47 11.39 -2.67
N GLU A 296 -4.33 11.09 -3.97
CA GLU A 296 -3.31 10.14 -4.44
C GLU A 296 -1.89 10.60 -4.05
N LYS A 297 -1.59 11.89 -4.24
CA LYS A 297 -0.31 12.49 -3.78
C LYS A 297 -0.08 12.27 -2.29
N SER A 298 -1.10 12.54 -1.47
CA SER A 298 -1.04 12.32 -0.03
C SER A 298 -0.81 10.84 0.30
N ASN A 299 -1.43 9.92 -0.44
CA ASN A 299 -1.28 8.48 -0.22
C ASN A 299 0.16 8.01 -0.53
N ILE A 300 0.75 8.47 -1.64
CA ILE A 300 2.15 8.20 -2.00
C ILE A 300 3.08 8.71 -0.88
N ILE A 301 2.93 9.98 -0.49
CA ILE A 301 3.73 10.57 0.60
C ILE A 301 3.57 9.78 1.90
N MET A 302 2.35 9.39 2.26
CA MET A 302 2.09 8.64 3.48
C MET A 302 2.75 7.27 3.45
N ARG A 303 2.76 6.61 2.29
CA ARG A 303 3.34 5.27 2.08
C ARG A 303 4.85 5.26 2.22
N TYR A 304 5.55 6.21 1.59
CA TYR A 304 7.00 6.16 1.46
C TYR A 304 7.78 7.03 2.44
N ILE A 305 7.22 8.16 2.86
CA ILE A 305 7.91 9.13 3.72
C ILE A 305 7.70 8.72 5.18
N GLU A 306 8.77 8.60 5.95
CA GLU A 306 8.71 8.43 7.41
C GLU A 306 8.45 9.77 8.07
N ASP A 307 9.38 10.72 7.88
CA ASP A 307 9.29 12.07 8.40
C ASP A 307 10.09 13.08 7.56
N ILE A 308 9.73 14.36 7.68
CA ILE A 308 10.39 15.49 7.05
C ILE A 308 10.98 16.34 8.17
N LYS A 309 12.31 16.43 8.21
CA LYS A 309 13.02 17.27 9.16
C LYS A 309 13.20 18.66 8.58
N LEU A 310 12.87 19.64 9.41
CA LEU A 310 13.10 21.03 9.09
C LEU A 310 14.34 21.53 9.83
N CYS A 311 14.95 22.59 9.31
CA CYS A 311 15.96 23.38 9.99
C CYS A 311 15.61 24.87 9.91
N ASN A 312 16.21 25.67 10.78
CA ASN A 312 16.10 27.12 10.71
C ASN A 312 17.41 27.72 10.20
N ILE A 313 17.31 28.63 9.25
CA ILE A 313 18.43 29.48 8.82
C ILE A 313 17.99 30.93 9.06
N GLY A 314 18.56 31.55 10.10
CA GLY A 314 18.09 32.84 10.60
C GLY A 314 16.64 32.77 11.08
N SER A 315 15.77 33.62 10.52
CA SER A 315 14.33 33.64 10.82
C SER A 315 13.48 32.74 9.91
N GLU A 316 14.09 32.11 8.91
CA GLU A 316 13.38 31.29 7.93
C GLU A 316 13.55 29.79 8.20
N VAL A 317 12.56 29.02 7.73
CA VAL A 317 12.41 27.59 8.02
C VAL A 317 12.47 26.84 6.70
N PHE A 318 13.38 25.88 6.61
CA PHE A 318 13.64 25.10 5.40
C PHE A 318 13.51 23.61 5.66
N VAL A 319 13.34 22.84 4.59
CA VAL A 319 13.47 21.38 4.64
C VAL A 319 14.96 21.05 4.72
N GLU A 320 15.37 20.40 5.81
CA GLU A 320 16.74 19.90 5.98
C GLU A 320 16.91 18.59 5.21
N LYS A 321 16.00 17.66 5.47
CA LYS A 321 16.00 16.34 4.85
C LYS A 321 14.65 15.66 4.94
N ILE A 322 14.48 14.68 4.07
CA ILE A 322 13.33 13.79 4.04
C ILE A 322 13.84 12.39 4.36
N ASN A 323 13.27 11.76 5.39
CA ASN A 323 13.57 10.39 5.73
C ASN A 323 12.48 9.50 5.13
N PHE A 324 12.90 8.53 4.33
CA PHE A 324 12.02 7.49 3.81
C PHE A 324 11.87 6.36 4.84
N ARG A 325 10.78 5.60 4.72
CA ARG A 325 10.54 4.45 5.60
C ARG A 325 11.57 3.36 5.34
N LYS A 326 12.15 2.81 6.40
CA LYS A 326 13.14 1.72 6.33
C LYS A 326 12.63 0.51 5.54
N SER A 327 11.35 0.15 5.72
CA SER A 327 10.67 -0.93 5.01
C SER A 327 10.61 -0.76 3.49
N ILE A 328 10.91 0.45 3.00
CA ILE A 328 10.97 0.78 1.57
C ILE A 328 12.42 0.90 1.12
N CYS A 329 13.26 1.62 1.89
CA CYS A 329 14.65 1.84 1.53
C CYS A 329 15.45 0.55 1.45
N GLU A 330 15.25 -0.38 2.39
CA GLU A 330 16.07 -1.61 2.43
C GLU A 330 15.87 -2.48 1.17
N PRO A 331 14.63 -2.80 0.73
CA PRO A 331 14.43 -3.51 -0.53
C PRO A 331 14.96 -2.75 -1.75
N TRP A 332 14.81 -1.41 -1.77
CA TRP A 332 15.33 -0.60 -2.86
C TRP A 332 16.87 -0.66 -2.93
N TYR A 333 17.54 -0.53 -1.78
CA TYR A 333 19.00 -0.62 -1.69
C TYR A 333 19.50 -2.00 -2.08
N ASP A 334 18.81 -3.07 -1.66
CA ASP A 334 19.15 -4.45 -2.05
C ASP A 334 19.12 -4.62 -3.58
N LEU A 335 18.07 -4.14 -4.24
CA LEU A 335 17.99 -4.20 -5.69
C LEU A 335 19.04 -3.33 -6.39
N TRP A 336 19.30 -2.15 -5.86
CA TRP A 336 20.35 -1.27 -6.40
C TRP A 336 21.74 -1.88 -6.23
N ASP A 337 22.08 -2.43 -5.06
CA ASP A 337 23.36 -3.07 -4.76
C ASP A 337 23.61 -4.27 -5.69
N ASN A 338 22.58 -5.06 -5.96
CA ASN A 338 22.63 -6.20 -6.87
C ASN A 338 22.44 -5.83 -8.36
N GLY A 339 22.45 -4.55 -8.73
CA GLY A 339 22.42 -4.11 -10.14
C GLY A 339 21.04 -4.10 -10.81
N TYR A 340 19.96 -4.44 -10.09
CA TYR A 340 18.59 -4.48 -10.59
C TYR A 340 17.86 -3.11 -10.59
N ILE A 341 18.51 -2.05 -10.10
CA ILE A 341 18.02 -0.67 -10.22
C ILE A 341 19.17 0.25 -10.65
N ASP A 342 18.86 1.16 -11.57
CA ASP A 342 19.74 2.26 -11.97
C ASP A 342 19.42 3.56 -11.22
N ILE A 343 20.43 4.41 -11.07
CA ILE A 343 20.32 5.78 -10.57
C ILE A 343 20.69 6.79 -11.66
N LYS A 344 20.10 7.98 -11.60
CA LYS A 344 20.47 9.09 -12.49
C LYS A 344 21.73 9.77 -11.96
N THR A 345 22.81 9.68 -12.72
CA THR A 345 24.09 10.30 -12.41
C THR A 345 24.27 11.54 -13.30
N PRO A 346 24.57 12.73 -12.73
CA PRO A 346 24.91 13.90 -13.53
C PRO A 346 26.11 13.64 -14.44
N ALA A 347 26.02 14.05 -15.70
CA ALA A 347 27.08 13.88 -16.68
C ALA A 347 27.17 15.10 -17.61
N VAL A 348 28.35 15.32 -18.17
CA VAL A 348 28.61 16.39 -19.14
C VAL A 348 28.89 15.77 -20.51
N PHE A 349 28.09 16.14 -21.50
CA PHE A 349 28.21 15.72 -22.89
C PHE A 349 28.72 16.90 -23.72
N GLY A 350 30.05 17.00 -23.86
CA GLY A 350 30.68 18.16 -24.46
C GLY A 350 30.37 19.42 -23.63
N ASN A 351 29.51 20.29 -24.14
CA ASN A 351 29.09 21.53 -23.45
C ASN A 351 27.68 21.45 -22.84
N VAL A 352 27.03 20.29 -22.89
CA VAL A 352 25.66 20.09 -22.39
C VAL A 352 25.70 19.32 -21.08
N VAL A 353 25.03 19.84 -20.04
CA VAL A 353 24.82 19.11 -18.79
C VAL A 353 23.58 18.23 -18.94
N GLY A 354 23.71 16.96 -18.59
CA GLY A 354 22.64 15.98 -18.63
C GLY A 354 22.73 14.97 -17.50
N THR A 355 22.01 13.86 -17.66
CA THR A 355 22.07 12.72 -16.73
C THR A 355 22.20 11.43 -17.51
N ILE A 356 22.91 10.46 -16.93
CA ILE A 356 23.02 9.08 -17.41
C ILE A 356 22.40 8.15 -16.39
N ARG A 357 21.83 7.03 -16.83
CA ARG A 357 21.32 5.97 -15.96
C ARG A 357 22.43 4.96 -15.70
N MET A 358 22.86 4.83 -14.46
CA MET A 358 23.93 3.91 -14.05
C MET A 358 23.41 2.89 -13.04
N SER A 359 23.67 1.60 -13.28
CA SER A 359 23.43 0.54 -12.29
C SER A 359 24.75 -0.05 -11.78
N ASN A 360 24.67 -0.79 -10.66
CA ASN A 360 25.79 -1.57 -10.17
C ASN A 360 26.02 -2.82 -11.04
N TYR A 361 27.06 -3.58 -10.69
CA TYR A 361 27.44 -4.80 -11.37
C TYR A 361 26.28 -5.81 -11.38
N LEU A 362 26.04 -6.35 -12.57
CA LEU A 362 25.16 -7.47 -12.83
C LEU A 362 25.96 -8.49 -13.63
N ASN A 363 25.76 -9.77 -13.38
CA ASN A 363 26.59 -10.79 -14.01
C ASN A 363 26.34 -10.86 -15.54
N GLU A 364 27.32 -11.36 -16.30
CA GLU A 364 27.30 -11.36 -17.76
C GLU A 364 26.11 -12.11 -18.36
N GLU A 365 25.68 -13.21 -17.73
CA GLU A 365 24.53 -14.00 -18.17
C GLU A 365 23.22 -13.20 -18.03
N GLU A 366 23.02 -12.55 -16.88
CA GLU A 366 21.85 -11.70 -16.61
C GLU A 366 21.82 -10.46 -17.52
N VAL A 367 22.97 -9.85 -17.79
CA VAL A 367 23.08 -8.74 -18.75
C VAL A 367 22.73 -9.22 -20.16
N SER A 368 23.23 -10.39 -20.56
CA SER A 368 22.94 -10.97 -21.88
C SER A 368 21.44 -11.23 -22.05
N GLN A 369 20.81 -11.85 -21.06
CA GLN A 369 19.36 -12.06 -21.02
C GLN A 369 18.59 -10.74 -21.11
N LEU A 370 18.98 -9.72 -20.35
CA LEU A 370 18.36 -8.39 -20.41
C LEU A 370 18.40 -7.82 -21.84
N ILE A 371 19.57 -7.85 -22.48
CA ILE A 371 19.75 -7.34 -23.85
C ILE A 371 18.89 -8.15 -24.84
N MET A 372 18.81 -9.47 -24.69
CA MET A 372 18.02 -10.33 -25.57
C MET A 372 16.52 -10.09 -25.42
N ARG A 373 16.05 -9.87 -24.20
CA ARG A 373 14.65 -9.50 -23.90
C ARG A 373 14.33 -8.10 -24.45
N LEU A 374 15.19 -7.11 -24.25
CA LEU A 374 15.01 -5.77 -24.85
C LEU A 374 14.93 -5.81 -26.38
N ARG A 375 15.76 -6.65 -27.01
CA ARG A 375 15.80 -6.83 -28.46
C ARG A 375 14.54 -7.48 -29.06
N GLN A 376 13.67 -8.05 -28.23
CA GLN A 376 12.36 -8.50 -28.71
C GLN A 376 11.48 -7.32 -29.13
N TYR A 377 11.66 -6.13 -28.53
CA TYR A 377 10.83 -4.95 -28.80
C TYR A 377 11.56 -3.83 -29.55
N TYR A 378 12.88 -3.67 -29.36
CA TYR A 378 13.63 -2.55 -29.91
C TYR A 378 14.98 -2.96 -30.50
N ASP A 379 15.50 -2.18 -31.47
CA ASP A 379 16.88 -2.33 -31.96
C ASP A 379 17.88 -1.81 -30.92
N VAL A 380 18.19 -2.66 -29.94
CA VAL A 380 19.11 -2.36 -28.84
C VAL A 380 20.54 -2.80 -29.17
N GLY A 381 21.46 -1.84 -29.12
CA GLY A 381 22.90 -2.04 -29.23
C GLY A 381 23.59 -2.22 -27.88
N TYR A 382 24.77 -2.84 -27.94
CA TYR A 382 25.69 -3.00 -26.81
C TYR A 382 27.10 -2.62 -27.24
N GLN A 383 27.83 -1.94 -26.36
CA GLN A 383 29.26 -1.71 -26.53
C GLN A 383 29.96 -1.58 -25.17
N GLU A 384 31.27 -1.80 -25.15
CA GLU A 384 32.10 -1.57 -23.98
C GLU A 384 32.77 -0.18 -24.04
N ALA A 385 33.04 0.39 -22.88
CA ALA A 385 33.77 1.64 -22.73
C ALA A 385 34.70 1.60 -21.51
N ILE A 386 35.73 2.44 -21.56
CA ILE A 386 36.65 2.65 -20.44
C ILE A 386 36.32 3.98 -19.77
N TYR A 387 36.20 3.95 -18.46
CA TYR A 387 36.14 5.12 -17.59
C TYR A 387 37.53 5.39 -17.02
N TYR A 388 38.03 6.61 -17.24
CA TYR A 388 39.32 7.07 -16.72
C TYR A 388 39.10 7.88 -15.44
N VAL A 389 39.59 7.37 -14.31
CA VAL A 389 39.29 7.89 -12.97
C VAL A 389 39.90 9.27 -12.73
N ASP A 390 41.13 9.48 -13.19
CA ASP A 390 41.86 10.74 -13.05
C ASP A 390 41.19 11.90 -13.78
N LYS A 391 40.60 11.61 -14.94
CA LYS A 391 39.91 12.59 -15.80
C LYS A 391 38.41 12.66 -15.53
N GLN A 392 37.84 11.67 -14.83
CA GLN A 392 36.41 11.49 -14.62
C GLN A 392 35.60 11.46 -15.94
N VAL A 393 36.15 10.87 -16.99
CA VAL A 393 35.51 10.80 -18.31
C VAL A 393 35.39 9.36 -18.80
N PHE A 394 34.30 9.09 -19.51
CA PHE A 394 34.23 7.98 -20.43
C PHE A 394 34.75 8.40 -21.80
N TYR A 395 35.51 7.52 -22.46
CA TYR A 395 35.80 7.69 -23.90
C TYR A 395 34.91 6.76 -24.71
N PHE A 396 33.84 7.31 -25.27
CA PHE A 396 33.04 6.65 -26.29
C PHE A 396 32.50 7.66 -27.31
N ASN A 397 32.41 7.27 -28.57
CA ASN A 397 32.05 8.16 -29.68
C ASN A 397 30.53 8.05 -29.95
N PHE A 398 29.71 8.77 -29.18
CA PHE A 398 28.23 8.70 -29.30
C PHE A 398 27.62 9.84 -30.13
N ILE A 399 28.29 11.00 -30.22
CA ILE A 399 27.73 12.22 -30.84
C ILE A 399 27.60 12.08 -32.37
N THR A 400 28.41 11.24 -33.01
CA THR A 400 28.42 11.07 -34.48
C THR A 400 27.35 10.10 -35.01
N ASP A 401 26.74 9.27 -34.15
CA ASP A 401 26.00 8.09 -34.59
C ASP A 401 24.49 8.12 -34.28
N SER A 402 23.93 9.26 -33.83
CA SER A 402 22.50 9.37 -33.45
C SER A 402 22.04 8.26 -32.48
N LYS A 403 22.81 8.01 -31.42
CA LYS A 403 22.52 6.98 -30.41
C LYS A 403 22.04 7.62 -29.10
N ALA A 404 21.04 7.02 -28.45
CA ALA A 404 20.61 7.37 -27.09
C ALA A 404 21.01 6.27 -26.10
N ILE A 405 21.69 6.65 -25.02
CA ILE A 405 22.13 5.72 -23.97
C ILE A 405 20.92 5.33 -23.12
N ILE A 406 20.67 4.02 -23.01
CA ILE A 406 19.64 3.48 -22.11
C ILE A 406 20.21 3.35 -20.70
N ARG A 407 21.40 2.75 -20.59
CA ARG A 407 22.02 2.37 -19.32
C ARG A 407 23.53 2.16 -19.46
N ILE A 408 24.27 2.47 -18.40
CA ILE A 408 25.69 2.15 -18.23
C ILE A 408 25.85 1.29 -16.96
N PHE A 409 26.69 0.25 -17.01
CA PHE A 409 26.93 -0.64 -15.86
C PHE A 409 28.37 -1.17 -15.88
N PRO A 410 29.00 -1.42 -14.72
CA PRO A 410 30.36 -1.93 -14.68
C PRO A 410 30.42 -3.39 -15.15
N LEU A 411 31.49 -3.77 -15.84
CA LEU A 411 31.69 -5.16 -16.30
C LEU A 411 32.25 -6.09 -15.22
N GLU A 412 32.71 -5.53 -14.11
CA GLU A 412 33.18 -6.26 -12.94
C GLU A 412 32.63 -5.61 -11.66
N ASP A 413 32.63 -6.35 -10.56
CA ASP A 413 32.20 -5.84 -9.26
C ASP A 413 33.31 -4.99 -8.61
N TYR A 414 33.53 -3.78 -9.15
CA TYR A 414 34.57 -2.88 -8.67
C TYR A 414 34.35 -2.41 -7.23
N CYS A 415 33.11 -2.44 -6.72
CA CYS A 415 32.83 -2.19 -5.31
C CYS A 415 33.52 -3.24 -4.41
N LYS A 416 33.58 -4.50 -4.85
CA LYS A 416 34.33 -5.57 -4.15
C LYS A 416 35.81 -5.59 -4.50
N ILE A 417 36.16 -5.38 -5.77
CA ILE A 417 37.54 -5.54 -6.27
C ILE A 417 38.43 -4.36 -5.86
N ASP A 418 37.90 -3.14 -5.88
CA ASP A 418 38.63 -1.91 -5.61
C ASP A 418 37.81 -0.91 -4.77
N PRO A 419 37.47 -1.25 -3.52
CA PRO A 419 36.60 -0.43 -2.66
C PRO A 419 37.19 0.96 -2.32
N ASN A 420 38.49 1.16 -2.54
CA ASN A 420 39.18 2.42 -2.25
C ASN A 420 39.46 3.25 -3.52
N ILE A 421 38.92 2.84 -4.67
CA ILE A 421 39.01 3.55 -5.96
C ILE A 421 40.47 3.89 -6.32
N LYS A 422 41.34 2.88 -6.34
CA LYS A 422 42.78 3.03 -6.63
C LYS A 422 43.14 2.70 -8.08
N MET A 423 42.30 1.96 -8.79
CA MET A 423 42.49 1.67 -10.21
C MET A 423 42.40 2.96 -11.03
N LYS A 424 43.18 3.02 -12.11
CA LYS A 424 43.18 4.18 -13.01
C LYS A 424 42.02 4.15 -14.00
N GLU A 425 41.55 2.93 -14.31
CA GLU A 425 40.61 2.65 -15.36
C GLU A 425 39.63 1.58 -14.92
N TYR A 426 38.37 1.74 -15.29
CA TYR A 426 37.30 0.77 -15.09
C TYR A 426 36.60 0.49 -16.42
N LYS A 427 36.18 -0.75 -16.65
CA LYS A 427 35.43 -1.13 -17.85
C LYS A 427 33.93 -1.15 -17.58
N TYR A 428 33.18 -0.59 -18.50
CA TYR A 428 31.73 -0.48 -18.42
C TYR A 428 31.08 -0.99 -19.70
N GLY A 429 29.93 -1.63 -19.55
CA GLY A 429 28.99 -1.91 -20.62
C GLY A 429 28.04 -0.74 -20.81
N ILE A 430 27.66 -0.50 -22.06
CA ILE A 430 26.69 0.53 -22.46
C ILE A 430 25.62 -0.12 -23.32
N ILE A 431 24.37 -0.01 -22.88
CA ILE A 431 23.19 -0.36 -23.66
C ILE A 431 22.63 0.91 -24.29
N TYR A 432 22.33 0.88 -25.58
CA TYR A 432 21.86 2.04 -26.33
C TYR A 432 20.85 1.69 -27.41
N ILE A 433 20.11 2.69 -27.89
CA ILE A 433 19.24 2.63 -29.07
C ILE A 433 19.72 3.62 -30.12
N ARG A 434 19.42 3.36 -31.39
CA ARG A 434 19.68 4.27 -32.51
C ARG A 434 18.44 5.09 -32.81
N GLU A 435 18.59 6.27 -33.39
CA GLU A 435 17.46 7.12 -33.82
C GLU A 435 16.59 6.43 -34.87
N LYS A 436 17.23 5.81 -35.88
CA LYS A 436 16.56 4.97 -36.89
C LYS A 436 16.70 3.50 -36.50
N ASP A 437 15.57 2.81 -36.41
CA ASP A 437 15.54 1.37 -36.18
C ASP A 437 15.84 0.64 -37.49
N GLU A 438 16.78 -0.31 -37.46
CA GLU A 438 17.06 -1.19 -38.62
C GLU A 438 16.02 -2.31 -38.76
N PHE A 439 15.18 -2.50 -37.73
CA PHE A 439 14.14 -3.52 -37.63
C PHE A 439 12.80 -2.88 -37.25
N GLN A 440 11.68 -3.50 -37.65
CA GLN A 440 10.35 -3.03 -37.23
C GLN A 440 10.10 -3.37 -35.75
N MET A 441 9.63 -2.38 -35.00
CA MET A 441 9.14 -2.57 -33.63
C MET A 441 7.97 -3.56 -33.60
N VAL A 442 7.85 -4.31 -32.51
CA VAL A 442 6.61 -5.00 -32.16
C VAL A 442 5.49 -3.96 -31.98
N ASP A 443 4.24 -4.38 -32.16
CA ASP A 443 3.07 -3.50 -31.97
C ASP A 443 3.16 -2.71 -30.65
N VAL A 444 2.74 -1.45 -30.70
CA VAL A 444 2.92 -0.47 -29.61
C VAL A 444 2.27 -0.95 -28.32
N ASP A 445 1.10 -1.61 -28.37
CA ASP A 445 0.42 -2.08 -27.16
C ASP A 445 1.27 -3.10 -26.41
N SER A 446 1.97 -3.97 -27.14
CA SER A 446 2.83 -4.99 -26.54
C SER A 446 3.97 -4.39 -25.72
N ALA A 447 4.55 -3.28 -26.19
CA ALA A 447 5.67 -2.61 -25.53
C ALA A 447 5.28 -1.85 -24.23
N PHE A 448 4.00 -1.56 -24.06
CA PHE A 448 3.49 -0.91 -22.83
C PHE A 448 2.88 -1.93 -21.87
N ASP A 449 2.13 -2.90 -22.41
CA ASP A 449 1.26 -3.77 -21.64
C ASP A 449 1.92 -5.10 -21.26
N TYR A 450 3.07 -5.44 -21.89
CA TYR A 450 3.81 -6.68 -21.63
C TYR A 450 5.32 -6.48 -21.53
N ILE A 451 5.99 -7.43 -20.87
CA ILE A 451 7.44 -7.62 -20.94
C ILE A 451 7.74 -9.02 -21.48
N PRO A 452 8.76 -9.21 -22.32
CA PRO A 452 9.19 -10.55 -22.73
C PRO A 452 9.65 -11.34 -21.51
N ASP A 453 9.22 -12.59 -21.34
CA ASP A 453 9.64 -13.46 -20.24
C ASP A 453 11.06 -14.03 -20.44
N GLU A 454 11.54 -14.81 -19.47
CA GLU A 454 12.88 -15.40 -19.46
C GLU A 454 13.11 -16.47 -20.54
N THR A 455 12.05 -16.98 -21.19
CA THR A 455 12.19 -17.94 -22.29
C THR A 455 12.69 -17.29 -23.59
N ASN A 456 12.68 -15.95 -23.65
CA ASN A 456 13.15 -15.17 -24.80
C ASN A 456 14.67 -14.98 -24.76
N ASP A 457 15.39 -16.10 -24.75
CA ASP A 457 16.85 -16.19 -24.67
C ASP A 457 17.54 -16.23 -26.04
N LYS A 458 16.79 -16.08 -27.15
CA LYS A 458 17.27 -16.16 -28.54
C LYS A 458 16.59 -15.12 -29.41
N ILE A 459 17.33 -14.59 -30.39
CA ILE A 459 16.81 -13.69 -31.42
C ILE A 459 16.90 -14.43 -32.76
N ILE A 460 15.76 -14.71 -33.37
CA ILE A 460 15.71 -15.31 -34.71
C ILE A 460 15.61 -14.16 -35.72
N TYR A 461 16.72 -13.85 -36.41
CA TYR A 461 16.71 -12.89 -37.50
C TYR A 461 16.01 -13.51 -38.72
N MET A 462 14.77 -13.12 -39.01
CA MET A 462 14.08 -13.50 -40.25
C MET A 462 13.65 -12.27 -41.06
N LYS A 463 13.76 -12.37 -42.38
CA LYS A 463 13.47 -11.29 -43.34
C LYS A 463 11.97 -10.95 -43.44
N ASN A 464 11.10 -11.84 -42.94
CA ASN A 464 9.66 -11.67 -42.85
C ASN A 464 9.24 -11.85 -41.38
N PRO A 465 8.33 -11.03 -40.84
CA PRO A 465 7.80 -11.23 -39.50
C PRO A 465 7.03 -12.56 -39.47
N ILE A 466 7.52 -13.53 -38.70
CA ILE A 466 6.69 -14.65 -38.24
C ILE A 466 5.98 -14.14 -36.99
N GLU A 467 4.71 -14.51 -36.82
CA GLU A 467 4.02 -14.43 -35.54
C GLU A 467 4.78 -15.33 -34.53
N SER A 468 5.87 -14.82 -33.97
CA SER A 468 6.47 -15.44 -32.80
C SER A 468 5.47 -15.23 -31.68
N THR A 469 4.94 -16.33 -31.15
CA THR A 469 4.29 -16.38 -29.85
C THR A 469 5.36 -16.11 -28.80
N ILE A 470 5.78 -14.84 -28.68
CA ILE A 470 6.74 -14.36 -27.69
C ILE A 470 6.16 -14.70 -26.32
N GLY A 471 6.91 -15.44 -25.49
CA GLY A 471 6.53 -15.63 -24.10
C GLY A 471 6.53 -14.27 -23.40
N VAL A 472 5.41 -13.85 -22.82
CA VAL A 472 5.28 -12.51 -22.24
C VAL A 472 4.66 -12.56 -20.86
N LYS A 473 5.08 -11.64 -20.00
CA LYS A 473 4.43 -11.33 -18.73
C LYS A 473 3.65 -10.03 -18.88
N PRO A 474 2.36 -9.98 -18.52
CA PRO A 474 1.59 -8.74 -18.54
C PRO A 474 2.13 -7.78 -17.48
N VAL A 475 2.52 -6.58 -17.90
CA VAL A 475 2.87 -5.47 -17.02
C VAL A 475 1.63 -4.62 -16.91
N ASN A 476 0.82 -4.92 -15.90
CA ASN A 476 -0.48 -4.31 -15.76
C ASN A 476 -0.38 -2.78 -15.74
N PRO A 477 -0.90 -2.06 -16.74
CA PRO A 477 -0.85 -0.61 -16.75
C PRO A 477 -1.87 -0.06 -15.77
N ASP A 478 -3.10 -0.61 -15.75
CA ASP A 478 -4.18 -0.20 -14.87
C ASP A 478 -5.43 -1.10 -14.95
N TRP A 479 -5.69 -1.79 -13.84
CA TRP A 479 -7.02 -2.10 -13.33
C TRP A 479 -7.80 -0.81 -12.91
N PHE A 480 -7.65 0.34 -13.61
CA PHE A 480 -8.46 1.55 -13.36
C PHE A 480 -9.89 1.42 -13.93
N LYS A 481 -10.58 0.34 -13.58
CA LYS A 481 -12.05 0.26 -13.53
C LYS A 481 -12.43 -0.67 -12.38
N ASP A 482 -12.40 -0.12 -11.16
CA ASP A 482 -13.39 -0.53 -10.18
C ASP A 482 -14.70 0.20 -10.55
N GLU A 483 -15.76 -0.60 -10.69
CA GLU A 483 -17.17 -0.21 -10.77
C GLU A 483 -17.64 0.58 -9.54
#